data_AF-A0A947D1L8-F1
#
_entry.id   AF-A0A947D1L8-F1
#
_cell.length_a   1.000
_cell.length_b   1.000
_cell.length_c   1.000
_cell.angle_alpha   90.00
_cell.angle_beta   90.00
_cell.angle_gamma   90.00
#
_symmetry.space_group_name_H-M   'P 1'
#
loop_
_entity.id
_entity.type
_entity.pdbx_description
1 polymer ?
#
loop_
_entity_poly.entity_id
_entity_poly.type
_entity_poly.pdbx_seq_one_letter_code
_entity_poly.pdbx_strand_id
1 'polypeptide(L)'
;MQGSSLALRLFVLAAIWSALSLAAAGSVLIAVYRGSAERAFDERLGVYLKTLVGAIAAQSDTAGSFREPDNVGEPRFELPLSGWYWVVRRSADNKVVVASKSLVGDVLVLPSDVGIAPGADRTAKGYIQGPDRQDLRIIEREISFDEQNAFRLAVAGNAGDLNEDITVFSTRTALILALVGFGLVITTYFQVRLGLFPIERMRRALFAIRSGEAERLEGTFPSEIEPLAQELNALIESNRETMERARTHVGNLAHALKTPLSVITNEARGTEGTLAARIAEQAGLMREYIDTHLERARMAAQRRVIGAVTDVEPVVERLARAMRKIFERKGVVVETDIQPGLRFRGERQDLEETLGNLMDNASKWCIGRVSVTARIEGNPRADDRRFLTIWVDDDGPGLSPEKRLEAVKRGQRLDETVPGTGLGLSIVTDLAVLYGGRFQLLDSPLGGLRCELVLPAL
;
A
#
# COMPACT_ATOMS: atom_id res chain seq x y z
N MET A 1 -10.14 8.27 -2.40
CA MET A 1 -9.53 6.91 -2.50
C MET A 1 -8.08 7.10 -2.93
N GLN A 2 -7.17 7.32 -1.98
CA GLN A 2 -5.75 7.60 -2.26
C GLN A 2 -4.99 6.31 -2.62
N GLY A 3 -4.04 6.46 -3.53
CA GLY A 3 -3.54 5.44 -4.43
C GLY A 3 -2.98 4.18 -3.77
N SER A 4 -3.36 3.04 -4.33
CA SER A 4 -2.75 1.73 -4.09
C SER A 4 -1.22 1.83 -4.11
N SER A 5 -0.59 1.24 -3.07
CA SER A 5 0.87 1.08 -2.95
C SER A 5 1.50 0.66 -4.29
N LEU A 6 2.64 1.26 -4.66
CA LEU A 6 3.39 0.91 -5.88
C LEU A 6 3.65 -0.60 -5.94
N ALA A 7 3.97 -1.22 -4.80
CA ALA A 7 4.16 -2.66 -4.66
C ALA A 7 2.90 -3.44 -5.09
N LEU A 8 1.74 -3.01 -4.61
CA LEU A 8 0.46 -3.63 -4.94
C LEU A 8 0.14 -3.45 -6.43
N ARG A 9 0.40 -2.27 -7.00
CA ARG A 9 0.18 -2.01 -8.43
C ARG A 9 1.04 -2.90 -9.32
N LEU A 10 2.34 -2.97 -9.02
CA LEU A 10 3.29 -3.81 -9.77
C LEU A 10 2.89 -5.29 -9.67
N PHE A 11 2.55 -5.76 -8.47
CA PHE A 11 2.10 -7.13 -8.25
C PHE A 11 0.80 -7.45 -9.01
N VAL A 12 -0.22 -6.60 -8.89
CA VAL A 12 -1.53 -6.81 -9.55
C VAL A 12 -1.37 -6.78 -11.07
N LEU A 13 -0.61 -5.83 -11.62
CA LEU A 13 -0.36 -5.75 -13.05
C LEU A 13 0.34 -7.01 -13.57
N ALA A 14 1.42 -7.45 -12.90
CA ALA A 14 2.15 -8.66 -13.27
C ALA A 14 1.29 -9.93 -13.15
N ALA A 15 0.46 -10.03 -12.10
CA ALA A 15 -0.44 -11.15 -11.90
C ALA A 15 -1.53 -11.22 -12.99
N ILE A 16 -2.15 -10.08 -13.33
CA ILE A 16 -3.13 -9.98 -14.42
C ILE A 16 -2.50 -10.37 -15.75
N TRP A 17 -1.31 -9.84 -16.03
CA TRP A 17 -0.64 -10.10 -17.31
C TRP A 17 -0.15 -11.54 -17.45
N SER A 18 0.29 -12.14 -16.36
CA SER A 18 0.61 -13.57 -16.31
C SER A 18 -0.63 -14.43 -16.53
N ALA A 19 -1.74 -14.12 -15.85
CA ALA A 19 -2.99 -14.84 -16.00
C ALA A 19 -3.55 -14.76 -17.44
N LEU A 20 -3.55 -13.58 -18.04
CA LEU A 20 -4.00 -13.38 -19.42
C LEU A 20 -3.08 -14.10 -20.42
N SER A 21 -1.77 -14.04 -20.21
CA SER A 21 -0.81 -14.73 -21.08
C SER A 21 -0.95 -16.25 -21.01
N LEU A 22 -1.13 -16.81 -19.79
CA LEU A 22 -1.35 -18.25 -19.59
C LEU A 22 -2.71 -18.71 -20.15
N ALA A 23 -3.77 -17.91 -19.99
CA ALA A 23 -5.08 -18.20 -20.55
C ALA A 23 -5.05 -18.20 -22.10
N ALA A 24 -4.36 -17.22 -22.70
CA ALA A 24 -4.16 -17.16 -24.14
C ALA A 24 -3.34 -18.37 -24.65
N ALA A 25 -2.22 -18.68 -24.00
CA ALA A 25 -1.39 -19.83 -24.35
C ALA A 25 -2.15 -21.15 -24.23
N GLY A 26 -2.90 -21.35 -23.13
CA GLY A 26 -3.75 -22.52 -22.93
C GLY A 26 -4.84 -22.65 -23.99
N SER A 27 -5.51 -21.55 -24.34
CA SER A 27 -6.54 -21.53 -25.38
C SER A 27 -5.98 -21.92 -26.74
N VAL A 28 -4.81 -21.39 -27.12
CA VAL A 28 -4.13 -21.73 -28.37
C VAL A 28 -3.71 -23.21 -28.38
N LEU A 29 -3.13 -23.71 -27.30
CA LEU A 29 -2.67 -25.09 -27.21
C LEU A 29 -3.84 -26.09 -27.34
N ILE A 30 -4.95 -25.81 -26.66
CA ILE A 30 -6.17 -26.63 -26.74
C ILE A 30 -6.76 -26.59 -28.15
N ALA A 31 -6.82 -25.41 -28.78
CA ALA A 31 -7.34 -25.27 -30.15
C ALA A 31 -6.48 -26.05 -31.17
N VAL A 32 -5.15 -25.95 -31.06
CA VAL A 32 -4.21 -26.68 -31.92
C VAL A 32 -4.35 -28.19 -31.72
N TYR A 33 -4.44 -28.65 -30.46
CA TYR A 33 -4.60 -30.08 -30.15
C TYR A 33 -5.94 -30.61 -30.69
N ARG A 34 -7.06 -29.91 -30.45
CA ARG A 34 -8.38 -30.27 -30.99
C ARG A 34 -8.33 -30.42 -32.51
N GLY A 35 -7.83 -29.41 -33.22
CA GLY A 35 -7.73 -29.47 -34.68
C GLY A 35 -6.79 -30.57 -35.19
N SER A 36 -5.75 -30.93 -34.42
CA SER A 36 -4.89 -32.06 -34.74
C SER A 36 -5.60 -33.41 -34.53
N ALA A 37 -6.31 -33.56 -33.41
CA ALA A 37 -7.04 -34.77 -33.07
C ALA A 37 -8.20 -35.03 -34.04
N GLU A 38 -8.96 -34.00 -34.40
CA GLU A 38 -10.01 -34.07 -35.42
C GLU A 38 -9.45 -34.46 -36.80
N ARG A 39 -8.32 -33.88 -37.22
CA ARG A 39 -7.68 -34.25 -38.50
C ARG A 39 -7.20 -35.70 -38.50
N ALA A 40 -6.58 -36.17 -37.43
CA ALA A 40 -6.15 -37.56 -37.30
C ALA A 40 -7.34 -38.53 -37.31
N PHE A 41 -8.45 -38.16 -36.66
CA PHE A 41 -9.69 -38.93 -36.68
C PHE A 41 -10.30 -38.98 -38.09
N ASP A 42 -10.35 -37.83 -38.77
CA ASP A 42 -10.83 -37.72 -40.15
C ASP A 42 -9.98 -38.54 -41.13
N GLU A 43 -8.66 -38.55 -40.98
CA GLU A 43 -7.77 -39.37 -41.79
C GLU A 43 -8.05 -40.85 -41.59
N ARG A 44 -8.27 -41.30 -40.35
CA ARG A 44 -8.65 -42.68 -40.03
C ARG A 44 -9.98 -43.06 -40.67
N LEU A 45 -11.02 -42.22 -40.54
CA LEU A 45 -12.30 -42.44 -41.23
C LEU A 45 -12.14 -42.46 -42.75
N GLY A 46 -11.28 -41.61 -43.30
CA GLY A 46 -10.96 -41.58 -44.72
C GLY A 46 -10.30 -42.87 -45.23
N VAL A 47 -9.47 -43.53 -44.41
CA VAL A 47 -8.92 -44.86 -44.73
C VAL A 47 -10.03 -45.90 -44.81
N TYR A 48 -10.92 -45.97 -43.82
CA TYR A 48 -12.05 -46.91 -43.85
C TYR A 48 -13.00 -46.64 -45.00
N LEU A 49 -13.26 -45.36 -45.32
CA LEU A 49 -14.06 -44.98 -46.47
C LEU A 49 -13.39 -45.46 -47.77
N LYS A 50 -12.09 -45.26 -47.96
CA LYS A 50 -11.37 -45.77 -49.15
C LYS A 50 -11.43 -47.30 -49.25
N THR A 51 -11.31 -48.02 -48.14
CA THR A 51 -11.45 -49.49 -48.11
C THR A 51 -12.87 -49.91 -48.51
N LEU A 52 -13.90 -49.25 -47.97
CA LEU A 52 -15.30 -49.51 -48.33
C LEU A 52 -15.56 -49.24 -49.82
N VAL A 53 -15.04 -48.11 -50.33
CA VAL A 53 -15.11 -47.75 -51.75
C VAL A 53 -14.49 -48.84 -52.63
N GLY A 54 -13.29 -49.31 -52.28
CA GLY A 54 -12.62 -50.38 -53.01
C GLY A 54 -13.40 -51.70 -52.99
N ALA A 55 -13.98 -52.07 -51.84
CA ALA A 55 -14.77 -53.28 -51.70
C ALA A 55 -16.09 -53.25 -52.49
N ILE A 56 -16.75 -52.08 -52.57
CA ILE A 56 -17.96 -51.88 -53.37
C ILE A 56 -17.63 -51.82 -54.87
N ALA A 57 -16.53 -51.14 -55.24
CA ALA A 57 -16.07 -51.07 -56.62
C ALA A 57 -15.70 -52.45 -57.19
N ALA A 58 -15.16 -53.36 -56.39
CA ALA A 58 -14.87 -54.74 -56.82
C ALA A 58 -16.14 -55.57 -57.14
N GLN A 59 -17.32 -55.11 -56.71
CA GLN A 59 -18.60 -55.81 -56.90
C GLN A 59 -19.48 -55.17 -57.98
N SER A 60 -19.04 -54.05 -58.59
CA SER A 60 -19.85 -53.22 -59.50
C SER A 60 -20.33 -53.94 -60.77
N ASP A 61 -19.71 -55.06 -61.14
CA ASP A 61 -20.11 -55.87 -62.31
C ASP A 61 -21.41 -56.65 -62.09
N THR A 62 -21.95 -56.67 -60.85
CA THR A 62 -23.09 -57.50 -60.46
C THR A 62 -24.39 -56.70 -60.33
N ALA A 63 -25.02 -56.36 -61.46
CA ALA A 63 -26.43 -55.93 -61.61
C ALA A 63 -27.09 -55.17 -60.42
N GLY A 64 -26.39 -54.22 -59.80
CA GLY A 64 -26.91 -53.35 -58.73
C GLY A 64 -27.22 -54.02 -57.39
N SER A 65 -26.79 -55.28 -57.15
CA SER A 65 -26.88 -55.94 -55.83
C SER A 65 -25.50 -56.04 -55.19
N PHE A 66 -25.20 -55.16 -54.22
CA PHE A 66 -23.96 -55.25 -53.44
C PHE A 66 -24.15 -56.24 -52.29
N ARG A 67 -23.17 -57.13 -52.11
CA ARG A 67 -23.06 -57.96 -50.91
C ARG A 67 -22.27 -57.19 -49.84
N GLU A 68 -22.50 -57.58 -48.59
CA GLU A 68 -21.73 -57.08 -47.46
C GLU A 68 -20.22 -57.34 -47.70
N PRO A 69 -19.35 -56.33 -47.59
CA PRO A 69 -17.90 -56.54 -47.65
C PRO A 69 -17.44 -57.46 -46.53
N ASP A 70 -16.59 -58.45 -46.84
CA ASP A 70 -16.11 -59.42 -45.84
C ASP A 70 -15.27 -58.77 -44.72
N ASN A 71 -14.58 -57.64 -45.01
CA ASN A 71 -13.80 -56.90 -44.02
C ASN A 71 -13.57 -55.43 -44.44
N VAL A 72 -14.04 -54.47 -43.64
CA VAL A 72 -13.81 -53.02 -43.85
C VAL A 72 -12.61 -52.51 -43.03
N GLY A 73 -11.91 -53.39 -42.30
CA GLY A 73 -10.66 -53.11 -41.59
C GLY A 73 -10.81 -52.67 -40.15
N GLU A 74 -12.02 -52.67 -39.59
CA GLU A 74 -12.31 -52.29 -38.19
C GLU A 74 -13.38 -53.23 -37.60
N PRO A 75 -13.03 -54.09 -36.63
CA PRO A 75 -13.96 -55.05 -36.03
C PRO A 75 -15.18 -54.40 -35.36
N ARG A 76 -15.09 -53.14 -34.93
CA ARG A 76 -16.21 -52.43 -34.30
C ARG A 76 -17.43 -52.26 -35.21
N PHE A 77 -17.28 -52.34 -36.54
CA PHE A 77 -18.42 -52.32 -37.47
C PHE A 77 -19.33 -53.55 -37.34
N GLU A 78 -18.86 -54.64 -36.73
CA GLU A 78 -19.65 -55.86 -36.49
C GLU A 78 -20.36 -55.84 -35.12
N LEU A 79 -19.91 -54.99 -34.20
CA LEU A 79 -20.44 -54.92 -32.85
C LEU A 79 -21.69 -54.03 -32.80
N PRO A 80 -22.85 -54.52 -32.31
CA PRO A 80 -24.06 -53.73 -32.17
C PRO A 80 -23.84 -52.43 -31.39
N LEU A 81 -24.31 -51.29 -31.92
CA LEU A 81 -24.28 -49.96 -31.27
C LEU A 81 -22.87 -49.51 -30.82
N SER A 82 -21.83 -49.92 -31.54
CA SER A 82 -20.43 -49.68 -31.18
C SER A 82 -19.96 -48.23 -31.32
N GLY A 83 -20.77 -47.34 -31.90
CA GLY A 83 -20.35 -46.00 -32.30
C GLY A 83 -19.57 -45.95 -33.61
N TRP A 84 -19.38 -47.09 -34.28
CA TRP A 84 -18.70 -47.19 -35.57
C TRP A 84 -19.67 -47.73 -36.60
N TYR A 85 -19.97 -46.94 -37.62
CA TYR A 85 -20.99 -47.29 -38.61
C TYR A 85 -20.50 -47.01 -40.03
N TRP A 86 -20.98 -47.78 -41.00
CA TRP A 86 -20.88 -47.40 -42.39
C TRP A 86 -22.17 -47.72 -43.13
N VAL A 87 -22.47 -46.95 -44.17
CA VAL A 87 -23.67 -47.12 -44.98
C VAL A 87 -23.39 -46.79 -46.43
N VAL A 88 -24.01 -47.55 -47.32
CA VAL A 88 -24.03 -47.32 -48.77
C VAL A 88 -25.47 -47.06 -49.17
N ARG A 89 -25.75 -45.85 -49.63
CA ARG A 89 -27.07 -45.46 -50.16
C ARG A 89 -26.99 -45.20 -51.65
N ARG A 90 -28.04 -45.56 -52.38
CA ARG A 90 -28.18 -45.16 -53.78
C ARG A 90 -28.62 -43.69 -53.83
N SER A 91 -27.92 -42.88 -54.61
CA SER A 91 -28.12 -41.41 -54.65
C SER A 91 -29.46 -41.02 -55.28
N ALA A 92 -30.01 -41.85 -56.18
CA ALA A 92 -31.26 -41.58 -56.89
C ALA A 92 -32.52 -41.64 -56.00
N ASP A 93 -32.59 -42.56 -55.04
CA ASP A 93 -33.76 -42.83 -54.20
C ASP A 93 -33.47 -42.80 -52.68
N ASN A 94 -32.23 -42.45 -52.31
CA ASN A 94 -31.70 -42.48 -50.94
C ASN A 94 -31.86 -43.84 -50.22
N LYS A 95 -32.09 -44.92 -50.98
CA LYS A 95 -32.33 -46.24 -50.40
C LYS A 95 -31.04 -46.85 -49.90
N VAL A 96 -31.05 -47.36 -48.67
CA VAL A 96 -29.94 -48.12 -48.09
C VAL A 96 -29.78 -49.42 -48.87
N VAL A 97 -28.61 -49.60 -49.49
CA VAL A 97 -28.28 -50.81 -50.24
C VAL A 97 -27.61 -51.83 -49.33
N VAL A 98 -26.63 -51.37 -48.55
CA VAL A 98 -25.92 -52.17 -47.56
C VAL A 98 -25.41 -51.26 -46.44
N ALA A 99 -25.37 -51.78 -45.21
CA ALA A 99 -24.92 -51.06 -44.02
C ALA A 99 -24.19 -52.01 -43.07
N SER A 100 -23.42 -51.45 -42.14
CA SER A 100 -22.73 -52.21 -41.10
C SER A 100 -23.70 -52.90 -40.13
N LYS A 101 -23.35 -54.09 -39.63
CA LYS A 101 -24.16 -54.80 -38.62
C LYS A 101 -24.32 -54.01 -37.32
N SER A 102 -23.34 -53.16 -37.01
CA SER A 102 -23.37 -52.26 -35.85
C SER A 102 -24.58 -51.33 -35.82
N LEU A 103 -25.19 -51.01 -36.98
CA LEU A 103 -26.32 -50.07 -37.08
C LEU A 103 -27.65 -50.65 -36.56
N VAL A 104 -27.77 -51.97 -36.41
CA VAL A 104 -28.94 -52.70 -35.86
C VAL A 104 -30.29 -52.22 -36.44
N GLY A 105 -30.32 -51.90 -37.73
CA GLY A 105 -31.55 -51.47 -38.43
C GLY A 105 -31.98 -50.01 -38.21
N ASP A 106 -31.17 -49.20 -37.52
CA ASP A 106 -31.37 -47.75 -37.43
C ASP A 106 -30.96 -47.04 -38.75
N VAL A 107 -31.27 -45.74 -38.87
CA VAL A 107 -30.99 -44.93 -40.06
C VAL A 107 -29.94 -43.87 -39.74
N LEU A 108 -28.73 -44.04 -40.28
CA LEU A 108 -27.65 -43.07 -40.09
C LEU A 108 -27.91 -41.77 -40.88
N VAL A 109 -28.08 -40.63 -40.22
CA VAL A 109 -28.22 -39.34 -40.91
C VAL A 109 -26.92 -38.96 -41.62
N LEU A 110 -26.96 -38.69 -42.92
CA LEU A 110 -25.76 -38.31 -43.69
C LEU A 110 -25.52 -36.79 -43.63
N PRO A 111 -24.27 -36.32 -43.76
CA PRO A 111 -23.96 -34.90 -43.91
C PRO A 111 -24.79 -34.20 -45.00
N SER A 112 -25.00 -34.88 -46.13
CA SER A 112 -25.84 -34.37 -47.22
C SER A 112 -27.32 -34.24 -46.83
N ASP A 113 -27.84 -35.07 -45.91
CA ASP A 113 -29.22 -35.00 -45.42
C ASP A 113 -29.46 -33.73 -44.57
N VAL A 114 -28.41 -33.19 -43.94
CA VAL A 114 -28.45 -31.98 -43.09
C VAL A 114 -27.85 -30.73 -43.77
N GLY A 115 -27.62 -30.80 -45.08
CA GLY A 115 -27.17 -29.66 -45.88
C GLY A 115 -25.69 -29.31 -45.75
N ILE A 116 -24.85 -30.22 -45.25
CA ILE A 116 -23.39 -30.04 -45.21
C ILE A 116 -22.83 -30.30 -46.61
N ALA A 117 -22.31 -29.24 -47.24
CA ALA A 117 -21.73 -29.34 -48.57
C ALA A 117 -20.39 -30.12 -48.56
N PRO A 118 -20.09 -30.88 -49.62
CA PRO A 118 -18.81 -31.57 -49.74
C PRO A 118 -17.65 -30.58 -49.88
N GLY A 119 -16.51 -30.94 -49.29
CA GLY A 119 -15.25 -30.18 -49.44
C GLY A 119 -14.64 -30.32 -50.83
N ALA A 120 -13.46 -29.71 -51.02
CA ALA A 120 -12.71 -29.73 -52.28
C ALA A 120 -12.33 -31.15 -52.76
N ASP A 121 -12.27 -32.12 -51.84
CA ASP A 121 -12.02 -33.54 -52.09
C ASP A 121 -13.31 -34.35 -52.40
N ARG A 122 -14.42 -33.65 -52.71
CA ARG A 122 -15.77 -34.23 -52.90
C ARG A 122 -16.25 -35.06 -51.71
N THR A 123 -15.72 -34.75 -50.53
CA THR A 123 -16.02 -35.48 -49.30
C THR A 123 -16.69 -34.52 -48.32
N ALA A 124 -17.90 -34.84 -47.88
CA ALA A 124 -18.60 -34.10 -46.85
C ALA A 124 -18.19 -34.64 -45.48
N LYS A 125 -17.87 -33.74 -44.54
CA LYS A 125 -17.41 -34.09 -43.20
C LYS A 125 -18.26 -33.33 -42.19
N GLY A 126 -18.78 -34.00 -41.17
CA GLY A 126 -19.54 -33.34 -40.12
C GLY A 126 -19.64 -34.13 -38.83
N TYR A 127 -20.29 -33.49 -37.85
CA TYR A 127 -20.80 -34.14 -36.65
C TYR A 127 -22.28 -34.44 -36.85
N ILE A 128 -22.71 -35.64 -36.50
CA ILE A 128 -24.11 -36.09 -36.59
C ILE A 128 -24.49 -36.83 -35.30
N GLN A 129 -25.79 -36.94 -35.05
CA GLN A 129 -26.33 -37.82 -34.02
C GLN A 129 -26.55 -39.21 -34.61
N GLY A 130 -25.92 -40.21 -33.99
CA GLY A 130 -26.08 -41.62 -34.32
C GLY A 130 -27.18 -42.33 -33.53
N PRO A 131 -27.27 -43.65 -33.70
CA PRO A 131 -28.08 -44.51 -32.84
C PRO A 131 -27.77 -44.26 -31.36
N ASP A 132 -28.77 -44.35 -30.50
CA ASP A 132 -28.66 -44.07 -29.05
C ASP A 132 -28.18 -42.64 -28.71
N ARG A 133 -28.39 -41.67 -29.61
CA ARG A 133 -27.94 -40.26 -29.45
C ARG A 133 -26.44 -40.13 -29.20
N GLN A 134 -25.66 -41.02 -29.81
CA GLN A 134 -24.21 -40.94 -29.78
C GLN A 134 -23.74 -39.81 -30.70
N ASP A 135 -22.82 -38.97 -30.20
CA ASP A 135 -22.14 -38.00 -31.06
C ASP A 135 -21.19 -38.75 -31.99
N LEU A 136 -21.40 -38.63 -33.30
CA LEU A 136 -20.56 -39.28 -34.30
C LEU A 136 -19.88 -38.23 -35.17
N ARG A 137 -18.62 -38.52 -35.51
CA ARG A 137 -17.93 -37.83 -36.59
C ARG A 137 -18.08 -38.69 -37.84
N ILE A 138 -18.61 -38.11 -38.90
CA ILE A 138 -18.90 -38.81 -40.15
C ILE A 138 -18.17 -38.18 -41.33
N ILE A 139 -17.78 -39.03 -42.27
CA ILE A 139 -17.24 -38.68 -43.58
C ILE A 139 -18.10 -39.37 -44.63
N GLU A 140 -18.60 -38.60 -45.59
CA GLU A 140 -19.43 -39.04 -46.70
C GLU A 140 -18.75 -38.70 -48.04
N ARG A 141 -18.84 -39.61 -49.01
CA ARG A 141 -18.42 -39.37 -50.38
C ARG A 141 -19.41 -39.99 -51.37
N GLU A 142 -19.75 -39.23 -52.39
CA GLU A 142 -20.53 -39.72 -53.53
C GLU A 142 -19.62 -40.24 -54.64
N ILE A 143 -19.96 -41.41 -55.17
CA ILE A 143 -19.24 -42.12 -56.22
C ILE A 143 -20.23 -42.53 -57.31
N SER A 144 -19.90 -42.22 -58.55
CA SER A 144 -20.65 -42.64 -59.73
C SER A 144 -19.85 -43.73 -60.45
N PHE A 145 -20.46 -44.90 -60.66
CA PHE A 145 -19.86 -45.98 -61.45
C PHE A 145 -20.26 -45.88 -62.94
N ASP A 146 -21.45 -45.37 -63.22
CA ASP A 146 -21.96 -45.03 -64.56
C ASP A 146 -22.88 -43.79 -64.49
N GLU A 147 -23.48 -43.37 -65.61
CA GLU A 147 -24.38 -42.19 -65.68
C GLU A 147 -25.70 -42.35 -64.89
N GLN A 148 -26.07 -43.57 -64.46
CA GLN A 148 -27.36 -43.88 -63.83
C GLN A 148 -27.22 -44.43 -62.39
N ASN A 149 -26.02 -44.83 -61.98
CA ASN A 149 -25.73 -45.50 -60.70
C ASN A 149 -24.69 -44.71 -59.91
N ALA A 150 -25.18 -43.70 -59.18
CA ALA A 150 -24.43 -42.98 -58.16
C ALA A 150 -24.78 -43.51 -56.76
N PHE A 151 -23.77 -43.70 -55.92
CA PHE A 151 -23.91 -44.16 -54.53
C PHE A 151 -23.21 -43.20 -53.58
N ARG A 152 -23.85 -42.96 -52.42
CA ARG A 152 -23.29 -42.21 -51.30
C ARG A 152 -22.78 -43.20 -50.28
N LEU A 153 -21.48 -43.16 -50.04
CA LEU A 153 -20.80 -44.01 -49.08
C LEU A 153 -20.41 -43.14 -47.91
N ALA A 154 -20.77 -43.56 -46.70
CA ALA A 154 -20.39 -42.84 -45.50
C ALA A 154 -19.86 -43.77 -44.43
N VAL A 155 -18.87 -43.26 -43.68
CA VAL A 155 -18.27 -43.93 -42.54
C VAL A 155 -18.30 -42.97 -41.36
N ALA A 156 -18.82 -43.44 -40.24
CA ALA A 156 -18.92 -42.72 -38.99
C ALA A 156 -18.14 -43.43 -37.88
N GLY A 157 -17.56 -42.65 -36.99
CA GLY A 157 -16.91 -43.12 -35.77
C GLY A 157 -17.34 -42.32 -34.56
N ASN A 158 -17.12 -42.90 -33.37
CA ASN A 158 -17.53 -42.32 -32.10
C ASN A 158 -16.77 -41.02 -31.82
N ALA A 159 -17.45 -39.88 -31.86
CA ALA A 159 -16.87 -38.59 -31.48
C ALA A 159 -16.79 -38.42 -29.95
N GLY A 160 -17.49 -39.25 -29.19
CA GLY A 160 -17.37 -39.32 -27.73
C GLY A 160 -15.95 -39.64 -27.29
N ASP A 161 -15.33 -40.68 -27.87
CA ASP A 161 -13.93 -41.06 -27.59
C ASP A 161 -12.97 -39.88 -27.88
N LEU A 162 -13.16 -39.21 -29.01
CA LEU A 162 -12.37 -38.03 -29.41
C LEU A 162 -12.57 -36.86 -28.45
N ASN A 163 -13.82 -36.58 -28.07
CA ASN A 163 -14.16 -35.50 -27.15
C ASN A 163 -13.65 -35.78 -25.73
N GLU A 164 -13.63 -37.04 -25.29
CA GLU A 164 -13.05 -37.45 -24.02
C GLU A 164 -11.55 -37.18 -24.01
N ASP A 165 -10.82 -37.60 -25.05
CA ASP A 165 -9.38 -37.33 -25.19
C ASP A 165 -9.07 -35.83 -25.16
N ILE A 166 -9.85 -35.03 -25.90
CA ILE A 166 -9.72 -33.57 -25.91
C ILE A 166 -10.02 -32.97 -24.53
N THR A 167 -11.04 -33.48 -23.84
CA THR A 167 -11.41 -33.00 -22.49
C THR A 167 -10.32 -33.32 -21.48
N VAL A 168 -9.81 -34.55 -21.47
CA VAL A 168 -8.70 -34.98 -20.61
C VAL A 168 -7.45 -34.13 -20.86
N PHE A 169 -7.09 -33.90 -22.13
CA PHE A 169 -5.97 -33.03 -22.48
C PHE A 169 -6.19 -31.58 -22.01
N SER A 170 -7.39 -31.04 -22.23
CA SER A 170 -7.75 -29.67 -21.84
C SER A 170 -7.68 -29.47 -20.33
N THR A 171 -8.24 -30.40 -19.54
CA THR A 171 -8.20 -30.36 -18.08
C THR A 171 -6.79 -30.48 -17.54
N ARG A 172 -5.97 -31.41 -18.08
CA ARG A 172 -4.56 -31.55 -17.67
C ARG A 172 -3.75 -30.29 -18.00
N THR A 173 -3.95 -29.72 -19.19
CA THR A 173 -3.31 -28.47 -19.60
C THR A 173 -3.70 -27.33 -18.67
N ALA A 174 -4.99 -27.18 -18.36
CA ALA A 174 -5.49 -26.17 -17.44
C ALA A 174 -4.88 -26.32 -16.03
N LEU A 175 -4.79 -27.55 -15.51
CA LEU A 175 -4.18 -27.82 -14.20
C LEU A 175 -2.68 -27.47 -14.18
N ILE A 176 -1.92 -27.84 -15.21
CA ILE A 176 -0.49 -27.52 -15.31
C ILE A 176 -0.29 -26.00 -15.40
N LEU A 177 -1.08 -25.30 -16.24
CA LEU A 177 -1.00 -23.85 -16.37
C LEU A 177 -1.43 -23.13 -15.09
N ALA A 178 -2.42 -23.65 -14.37
CA ALA A 178 -2.82 -23.12 -13.07
C ALA A 178 -1.69 -23.28 -12.04
N LEU A 179 -1.01 -24.43 -12.00
CA LEU A 179 0.14 -24.67 -11.13
C LEU A 179 1.30 -23.72 -11.45
N VAL A 180 1.63 -23.55 -12.74
CA VAL A 180 2.65 -22.59 -13.20
C VAL A 180 2.24 -21.16 -12.84
N GLY A 181 0.99 -20.78 -13.08
CA GLY A 181 0.45 -19.46 -12.74
C GLY A 181 0.53 -19.17 -11.25
N PHE A 182 0.19 -20.14 -10.41
CA PHE A 182 0.34 -20.01 -8.96
C PHE A 182 1.80 -19.81 -8.54
N GLY A 183 2.72 -20.57 -9.12
CA GLY A 183 4.16 -20.40 -8.91
C GLY A 183 4.67 -19.02 -9.32
N LEU A 184 4.21 -18.50 -10.46
CA LEU A 184 4.54 -17.15 -10.93
C LEU A 184 4.03 -16.08 -9.95
N VAL A 185 2.78 -16.17 -9.50
CA VAL A 185 2.21 -15.23 -8.53
C VAL A 185 3.00 -15.21 -7.22
N ILE A 186 3.34 -16.38 -6.67
CA ILE A 186 4.17 -16.49 -5.47
C ILE A 186 5.54 -15.84 -5.70
N THR A 187 6.18 -16.17 -6.81
CA THR A 187 7.52 -15.66 -7.13
C THR A 187 7.50 -14.14 -7.29
N THR A 188 6.54 -13.59 -8.02
CA THR A 188 6.35 -12.14 -8.17
C THR A 188 6.09 -11.47 -6.83
N TYR A 189 5.27 -12.07 -5.95
CA TYR A 189 5.05 -11.55 -4.61
C TYR A 189 6.35 -11.42 -3.82
N PHE A 190 7.18 -12.46 -3.79
CA PHE A 190 8.47 -12.42 -3.10
C PHE A 190 9.46 -11.46 -3.76
N GLN A 191 9.54 -11.43 -5.09
CA GLN A 191 10.39 -10.49 -5.83
C GLN A 191 10.07 -9.03 -5.52
N VAL A 192 8.79 -8.65 -5.53
CA VAL A 192 8.35 -7.29 -5.20
C VAL A 192 8.64 -6.96 -3.74
N ARG A 193 8.36 -7.90 -2.82
CA ARG A 193 8.58 -7.69 -1.38
C ARG A 193 10.06 -7.56 -1.02
N LEU A 194 10.92 -8.41 -1.60
CA LEU A 194 12.37 -8.36 -1.40
C LEU A 194 12.98 -7.14 -2.10
N GLY A 195 12.56 -6.82 -3.31
CA GLY A 195 13.08 -5.70 -4.09
C GLY A 195 12.76 -4.33 -3.49
N LEU A 196 11.61 -4.17 -2.82
CA LEU A 196 11.20 -2.91 -2.19
C LEU A 196 11.56 -2.80 -0.70
N PHE A 197 12.03 -3.89 -0.08
CA PHE A 197 12.43 -3.88 1.33
C PHE A 197 13.50 -2.82 1.67
N PRO A 198 14.56 -2.61 0.85
CA PRO A 198 15.57 -1.58 1.11
C PRO A 198 15.00 -0.15 1.15
N ILE A 199 13.99 0.15 0.34
CA ILE A 199 13.34 1.47 0.30
C ILE A 199 12.59 1.73 1.61
N GLU A 200 11.86 0.74 2.13
CA GLU A 200 11.20 0.86 3.43
C GLU A 200 12.19 0.95 4.59
N ARG A 201 13.38 0.33 4.47
CA ARG A 201 14.46 0.51 5.44
C ARG A 201 14.99 1.95 5.40
N MET A 202 15.23 2.51 4.22
CA MET A 202 15.67 3.90 4.04
C MET A 202 14.62 4.89 4.56
N ARG A 203 13.32 4.66 4.30
CA ARG A 203 12.22 5.49 4.82
C ARG A 203 12.22 5.51 6.36
N ARG A 204 12.39 4.34 6.99
CA ARG A 204 12.47 4.23 8.45
C ARG A 204 13.72 4.91 9.01
N ALA A 205 14.88 4.73 8.37
CA ALA A 205 16.12 5.39 8.77
C ALA A 205 16.01 6.92 8.69
N LEU A 206 15.41 7.45 7.61
CA LEU A 206 15.17 8.89 7.47
C LEU A 206 14.19 9.42 8.52
N PHE A 207 13.18 8.63 8.89
CA PHE A 207 12.28 8.98 9.99
C PHE A 207 13.03 9.03 11.33
N ALA A 208 13.91 8.05 11.60
CA ALA A 208 14.77 8.02 12.79
C ALA A 208 15.69 9.24 12.86
N ILE A 209 16.20 9.71 11.71
CA ILE A 209 16.96 10.96 11.65
C ILE A 209 16.05 12.14 11.96
N ARG A 210 14.88 12.26 11.30
CA ARG A 210 13.91 13.34 11.54
C ARG A 210 13.38 13.38 12.99
N SER A 211 13.34 12.23 13.69
CA SER A 211 12.99 12.10 15.09
C SER A 211 14.17 12.20 16.04
N GLY A 212 15.41 12.21 15.55
CA GLY A 212 16.65 12.33 16.33
C GLY A 212 17.21 11.09 16.96
N GLU A 213 16.59 9.96 16.69
CA GLU A 213 17.08 8.68 17.16
C GLU A 213 18.39 8.29 16.45
N ALA A 214 18.69 8.92 15.31
CA ALA A 214 19.93 8.72 14.56
C ALA A 214 20.44 10.04 13.95
N GLU A 215 21.76 10.16 13.78
CA GLU A 215 22.38 11.33 13.16
C GLU A 215 22.65 11.14 11.65
N ARG A 216 22.75 9.89 11.19
CA ARG A 216 23.07 9.53 9.81
C ARG A 216 22.33 8.26 9.38
N LEU A 217 22.18 8.08 8.06
CA LEU A 217 21.69 6.83 7.51
C LEU A 217 22.80 5.77 7.63
N GLU A 218 22.65 4.88 8.61
CA GLU A 218 23.53 3.73 8.81
C GLU A 218 22.93 2.43 8.25
N GLY A 219 23.79 1.62 7.64
CA GLY A 219 23.44 0.29 7.16
C GLY A 219 24.03 0.00 5.78
N THR A 220 23.95 -1.26 5.38
CA THR A 220 24.31 -1.70 4.04
C THR A 220 23.10 -1.56 3.12
N PHE A 221 23.21 -0.74 2.08
CA PHE A 221 22.20 -0.62 1.03
C PHE A 221 22.67 -1.36 -0.24
N PRO A 222 21.74 -1.79 -1.11
CA PRO A 222 22.09 -2.30 -2.44
C PRO A 222 22.88 -1.25 -3.24
N SER A 223 23.69 -1.71 -4.20
CA SER A 223 24.53 -0.85 -5.06
C SER A 223 23.76 0.27 -5.75
N GLU A 224 22.48 0.07 -6.03
CA GLU A 224 21.61 1.04 -6.70
C GLU A 224 21.13 2.16 -5.75
N ILE A 225 21.12 1.91 -4.44
CA ILE A 225 20.62 2.85 -3.42
C ILE A 225 21.77 3.48 -2.64
N GLU A 226 22.91 2.81 -2.52
CA GLU A 226 24.08 3.28 -1.78
C GLU A 226 24.52 4.71 -2.14
N PRO A 227 24.62 5.12 -3.43
CA PRO A 227 24.99 6.50 -3.78
C PRO A 227 23.98 7.54 -3.27
N LEU A 228 22.68 7.20 -3.29
CA LEU A 228 21.63 8.08 -2.79
C LEU A 228 21.72 8.23 -1.26
N ALA A 229 22.03 7.16 -0.54
CA ALA A 229 22.23 7.21 0.90
C ALA A 229 23.44 8.10 1.27
N GLN A 230 24.52 8.04 0.49
CA GLN A 230 25.69 8.89 0.67
C GLN A 230 25.39 10.38 0.43
N GLU A 231 24.69 10.72 -0.66
CA GLU A 231 24.27 12.09 -0.95
C GLU A 231 23.33 12.65 0.13
N LEU A 232 22.40 11.84 0.63
CA LEU A 232 21.52 12.24 1.74
C LEU A 232 22.33 12.52 3.01
N ASN A 233 23.30 11.67 3.34
CA ASN A 233 24.18 11.89 4.48
C ASN A 233 25.02 13.17 4.31
N ALA A 234 25.56 13.43 3.11
CA ALA A 234 26.31 14.65 2.82
C ALA A 234 25.43 15.91 2.95
N LEU A 235 24.18 15.85 2.49
CA LEU A 235 23.21 16.94 2.64
C LEU A 235 22.87 17.20 4.12
N ILE A 236 22.67 16.14 4.90
CA ILE A 236 22.40 16.23 6.34
C ILE A 236 23.56 16.92 7.05
N GLU A 237 24.80 16.48 6.80
CA GLU A 237 25.98 17.07 7.43
C GLU A 237 26.18 18.53 7.01
N SER A 238 26.05 18.85 5.72
CA SER A 238 26.15 20.24 5.23
C SER A 238 25.13 21.19 5.88
N ASN A 239 23.90 20.70 6.10
CA ASN A 239 22.87 21.47 6.78
C ASN A 239 23.21 21.64 8.28
N ARG A 240 23.76 20.61 8.92
CA ARG A 240 24.23 20.64 10.31
C ARG A 240 25.32 21.70 10.49
N GLU A 241 26.37 21.66 9.66
CA GLU A 241 27.45 22.63 9.68
C GLU A 241 26.96 24.06 9.43
N THR A 242 26.05 24.25 8.48
CA THR A 242 25.46 25.56 8.17
C THR A 242 24.72 26.12 9.38
N MET A 243 24.00 25.27 10.12
CA MET A 243 23.29 25.65 11.33
C MET A 243 24.25 26.02 12.47
N GLU A 244 25.31 25.22 12.69
CA GLU A 244 26.33 25.51 13.70
C GLU A 244 27.06 26.83 13.43
N ARG A 245 27.39 27.11 12.16
CA ARG A 245 27.98 28.38 11.74
C ARG A 245 27.03 29.55 11.97
N ALA A 246 25.76 29.42 11.59
CA ALA A 246 24.75 30.45 11.85
C ALA A 246 24.60 30.74 13.35
N ARG A 247 24.57 29.71 14.20
CA ARG A 247 24.51 29.85 15.67
C ARG A 247 25.71 30.62 16.22
N THR A 248 26.91 30.28 15.76
CA THR A 248 28.16 30.95 16.19
C THR A 248 28.18 32.41 15.76
N HIS A 249 27.75 32.69 14.53
CA HIS A 249 27.73 34.05 13.99
C HIS A 249 26.75 34.96 14.73
N VAL A 250 25.54 34.48 15.04
CA VAL A 250 24.56 35.21 15.84
C VAL A 250 25.08 35.47 17.26
N GLY A 251 25.73 34.48 17.89
CA GLY A 251 26.34 34.64 19.21
C GLY A 251 27.43 35.72 19.24
N ASN A 252 28.31 35.72 18.24
CA ASN A 252 29.39 36.71 18.12
C ASN A 252 28.84 38.12 17.87
N LEU A 253 27.83 38.25 17.00
CA LEU A 253 27.18 39.53 16.72
C LEU A 253 26.53 40.13 17.99
N ALA A 254 25.89 39.29 18.80
CA ALA A 254 25.33 39.69 20.10
C ALA A 254 26.37 40.35 20.99
N HIS A 255 27.51 39.69 21.13
CA HIS A 255 28.58 40.10 22.02
C HIS A 255 29.21 41.41 21.52
N ALA A 256 29.42 41.52 20.20
CA ALA A 256 29.93 42.71 19.54
C ALA A 256 29.01 43.93 19.72
N LEU A 257 27.69 43.74 19.78
CA LEU A 257 26.73 44.83 19.99
C LEU A 257 26.50 45.18 21.47
N LYS A 258 26.55 44.20 22.40
CA LYS A 258 26.37 44.43 23.85
C LYS A 258 27.49 45.30 24.45
N THR A 259 28.71 45.11 23.99
CA THR A 259 29.90 45.82 24.50
C THR A 259 29.80 47.34 24.30
N PRO A 260 29.60 47.88 23.08
CA PRO A 260 29.44 49.32 22.87
C PRO A 260 28.17 49.88 23.51
N LEU A 261 27.06 49.12 23.53
CA LEU A 261 25.83 49.57 24.21
C LEU A 261 26.03 49.71 25.73
N SER A 262 26.84 48.85 26.34
CA SER A 262 27.18 48.96 27.76
C SER A 262 28.02 50.20 28.04
N VAL A 263 28.97 50.53 27.16
CA VAL A 263 29.76 51.77 27.24
C VAL A 263 28.85 52.99 27.10
N ILE A 264 28.01 53.05 26.06
CA ILE A 264 27.05 54.16 25.84
C ILE A 264 26.13 54.34 27.05
N THR A 265 25.63 53.25 27.63
CA THR A 265 24.75 53.32 28.79
C THR A 265 25.48 53.81 30.04
N ASN A 266 26.73 53.40 30.25
CA ASN A 266 27.52 53.82 31.39
C ASN A 266 27.91 55.31 31.30
N GLU A 267 28.36 55.77 30.13
CA GLU A 267 28.67 57.18 29.86
C GLU A 267 27.43 58.08 30.02
N ALA A 268 26.27 57.63 29.50
CA ALA A 268 25.02 58.36 29.63
C ALA A 268 24.49 58.41 31.08
N ARG A 269 24.82 57.42 31.93
CA ARG A 269 24.47 57.44 33.36
C ARG A 269 25.42 58.31 34.19
N GLY A 270 26.66 58.53 33.72
CA GLY A 270 27.65 59.38 34.38
C GLY A 270 27.48 60.88 34.12
N THR A 271 26.56 61.26 33.24
CA THR A 271 26.33 62.66 32.82
C THR A 271 24.93 63.12 33.24
N GLU A 272 24.82 64.25 33.94
CA GLU A 272 23.53 64.82 34.33
C GLU A 272 22.89 65.60 33.15
N GLY A 273 21.61 65.34 32.86
CA GLY A 273 20.85 66.08 31.85
C GLY A 273 19.75 65.27 31.16
N THR A 274 18.76 65.97 30.59
CA THR A 274 17.60 65.36 29.91
C THR A 274 17.99 64.56 28.65
N LEU A 275 19.05 64.98 27.96
CA LEU A 275 19.60 64.28 26.78
C LEU A 275 20.27 62.96 27.18
N ALA A 276 21.04 62.96 28.27
CA ALA A 276 21.74 61.78 28.79
C ALA A 276 20.75 60.69 29.23
N ALA A 277 19.66 61.09 29.91
CA ALA A 277 18.56 60.18 30.26
C ALA A 277 17.91 59.52 29.02
N ARG A 278 17.65 60.29 27.95
CA ARG A 278 17.09 59.75 26.69
C ARG A 278 18.05 58.81 25.99
N ILE A 279 19.36 59.09 25.99
CA ILE A 279 20.36 58.19 25.40
C ILE A 279 20.43 56.87 26.17
N ALA A 280 20.42 56.91 27.52
CA ALA A 280 20.40 55.71 28.35
C ALA A 280 19.14 54.87 28.13
N GLU A 281 17.98 55.50 27.97
CA GLU A 281 16.70 54.84 27.65
C GLU A 281 16.77 54.16 26.27
N GLN A 282 17.22 54.86 25.23
CA GLN A 282 17.34 54.28 23.87
C GLN A 282 18.38 53.15 23.81
N ALA A 283 19.51 53.27 24.51
CA ALA A 283 20.51 52.20 24.61
C ALA A 283 19.97 50.98 25.39
N GLY A 284 19.09 51.20 26.37
CA GLY A 284 18.32 50.16 27.05
C GLY A 284 17.41 49.40 26.09
N LEU A 285 16.60 50.12 25.31
CA LEU A 285 15.70 49.54 24.30
C LEU A 285 16.46 48.74 23.23
N MET A 286 17.58 49.26 22.72
CA MET A 286 18.40 48.55 21.75
C MET A 286 18.94 47.23 22.30
N ARG A 287 19.33 47.21 23.58
CA ARG A 287 19.79 45.99 24.26
C ARG A 287 18.67 44.96 24.39
N GLU A 288 17.48 45.40 24.76
CA GLU A 288 16.28 44.54 24.85
C GLU A 288 15.90 43.96 23.48
N TYR A 289 15.98 44.75 22.41
CA TYR A 289 15.79 44.27 21.04
C TYR A 289 16.85 43.25 20.62
N ILE A 290 18.13 43.51 20.92
CA ILE A 290 19.20 42.55 20.64
C ILE A 290 18.97 41.24 21.39
N ASP A 291 18.64 41.30 22.68
CA ASP A 291 18.37 40.12 23.48
C ASP A 291 17.18 39.34 22.91
N THR A 292 16.07 40.02 22.59
CA THR A 292 14.89 39.40 21.97
C THR A 292 15.19 38.79 20.61
N HIS A 293 15.96 39.45 19.76
CA HIS A 293 16.34 38.93 18.44
C HIS A 293 17.34 37.79 18.55
N LEU A 294 18.23 37.81 19.54
CA LEU A 294 19.14 36.69 19.79
C LEU A 294 18.40 35.46 20.28
N GLU A 295 17.46 35.68 21.20
CA GLU A 295 16.60 34.64 21.73
C GLU A 295 15.77 34.06 20.59
N ARG A 296 15.12 34.90 19.77
CA ARG A 296 14.42 34.46 18.55
C ARG A 296 15.32 33.75 17.54
N ALA A 297 16.56 34.16 17.35
CA ALA A 297 17.48 33.51 16.42
C ALA A 297 17.97 32.16 16.96
N ARG A 298 18.23 32.06 18.27
CA ARG A 298 18.50 30.78 18.97
C ARG A 298 17.28 29.86 18.89
N MET A 299 16.09 30.42 19.11
CA MET A 299 14.80 29.74 19.00
C MET A 299 14.53 29.27 17.56
N ALA A 300 14.80 30.09 16.54
CA ALA A 300 14.63 29.71 15.13
C ALA A 300 15.65 28.64 14.68
N ALA A 301 16.86 28.63 15.25
CA ALA A 301 17.82 27.55 15.08
C ALA A 301 17.37 26.26 15.82
N GLN A 302 16.78 26.39 17.01
CA GLN A 302 16.16 25.29 17.76
C GLN A 302 14.91 24.70 17.09
N ARG A 303 14.13 25.49 16.33
CA ARG A 303 13.04 24.99 15.47
C ARG A 303 13.50 23.96 14.43
N ARG A 304 14.81 23.86 14.18
CA ARG A 304 15.44 22.89 13.30
C ARG A 304 16.39 21.93 14.03
N VAL A 305 16.35 21.86 15.35
CA VAL A 305 16.91 20.73 16.10
C VAL A 305 16.03 19.53 15.77
N ILE A 306 16.38 18.92 14.66
CA ILE A 306 16.03 17.56 14.31
C ILE A 306 16.50 16.73 15.50
N GLY A 307 15.59 16.34 16.39
CA GLY A 307 15.79 15.11 17.13
C GLY A 307 15.71 15.02 18.64
N ALA A 308 15.44 16.09 19.36
CA ALA A 308 15.27 15.95 20.81
C ALA A 308 13.88 15.34 21.13
N VAL A 309 13.87 14.26 21.91
CA VAL A 309 12.65 13.61 22.43
C VAL A 309 12.81 13.43 23.93
N THR A 310 11.78 13.81 24.69
CA THR A 310 11.79 13.76 26.15
C THR A 310 10.59 12.99 26.66
N ASP A 311 10.82 12.00 27.52
CA ASP A 311 9.75 11.34 28.27
C ASP A 311 9.13 12.32 29.28
N VAL A 312 7.82 12.53 29.21
CA VAL A 312 7.13 13.56 30.00
C VAL A 312 7.02 13.15 31.49
N GLU A 313 6.69 11.89 31.75
CA GLU A 313 6.44 11.37 33.11
C GLU A 313 7.65 11.55 34.07
N PRO A 314 8.89 11.16 33.72
CA PRO A 314 10.05 11.36 34.62
C PRO A 314 10.38 12.83 34.92
N VAL A 315 10.03 13.74 34.01
CA VAL A 315 10.21 15.19 34.21
C VAL A 315 9.17 15.70 35.20
N VAL A 316 7.89 15.41 34.95
CA VAL A 316 6.78 15.84 35.81
C VAL A 316 6.95 15.31 37.22
N GLU A 317 7.24 14.01 37.39
CA GLU A 317 7.39 13.44 38.73
C GLU A 317 8.52 14.07 39.54
N ARG A 318 9.64 14.38 38.88
CA ARG A 318 10.80 15.01 39.54
C ARG A 318 10.46 16.41 39.99
N LEU A 319 9.78 17.20 39.15
CA LEU A 319 9.29 18.52 39.50
C LEU A 319 8.23 18.45 40.62
N ALA A 320 7.32 17.47 40.57
CA ALA A 320 6.32 17.27 41.62
C ALA A 320 6.96 16.94 42.99
N ARG A 321 8.03 16.14 43.01
CA ARG A 321 8.81 15.89 44.23
C ARG A 321 9.50 17.15 44.74
N ALA A 322 10.06 17.96 43.84
CA ALA A 322 10.70 19.22 44.20
C ALA A 322 9.68 20.22 44.79
N MET A 323 8.51 20.39 44.17
CA MET A 323 7.47 21.32 44.65
C MET A 323 6.92 20.90 46.01
N ARG A 324 6.65 19.61 46.24
CA ARG A 324 6.23 19.10 47.57
C ARG A 324 7.24 19.44 48.66
N LYS A 325 8.54 19.38 48.35
CA LYS A 325 9.61 19.72 49.30
C LYS A 325 9.73 21.23 49.53
N ILE A 326 9.66 22.04 48.47
CA ILE A 326 9.78 23.50 48.55
C ILE A 326 8.60 24.10 49.34
N PHE A 327 7.39 23.60 49.11
CA PHE A 327 6.15 24.11 49.71
C PHE A 327 5.62 23.24 50.87
N GLU A 328 6.48 22.43 51.50
CA GLU A 328 6.11 21.52 52.60
C GLU A 328 5.43 22.26 53.77
N ARG A 329 5.95 23.44 54.14
CA ARG A 329 5.38 24.27 55.23
C ARG A 329 3.96 24.78 54.93
N LYS A 330 3.62 24.94 53.65
CA LYS A 330 2.29 25.35 53.19
C LYS A 330 1.34 24.14 53.08
N GLY A 331 1.87 22.91 53.16
CA GLY A 331 1.08 21.68 53.05
C GLY A 331 0.58 21.38 51.64
N VAL A 332 1.28 21.86 50.61
CA VAL A 332 0.85 21.69 49.21
C VAL A 332 0.95 20.22 48.78
N VAL A 333 -0.17 19.67 48.32
CA VAL A 333 -0.27 18.34 47.71
C VAL A 333 -0.21 18.48 46.19
N VAL A 334 0.74 17.78 45.57
CA VAL A 334 0.90 17.75 44.10
C VAL A 334 0.54 16.35 43.59
N GLU A 335 -0.55 16.27 42.85
CA GLU A 335 -1.05 15.06 42.20
C GLU A 335 -0.60 15.03 40.73
N THR A 336 -0.23 13.86 40.21
CA THR A 336 0.24 13.70 38.82
C THR A 336 -0.51 12.55 38.15
N ASP A 337 -1.09 12.82 36.98
CA ASP A 337 -1.80 11.84 36.15
C ASP A 337 -1.31 11.97 34.70
N ILE A 338 -0.26 11.22 34.37
CA ILE A 338 0.40 11.28 33.07
C ILE A 338 0.07 10.02 32.28
N GLN A 339 -0.38 10.19 31.03
CA GLN A 339 -0.60 9.05 30.14
C GLN A 339 0.73 8.28 29.94
N PRO A 340 0.75 6.94 30.14
CA PRO A 340 1.97 6.16 29.96
C PRO A 340 2.55 6.27 28.54
N GLY A 341 3.87 6.40 28.45
CA GLY A 341 4.59 6.48 27.17
C GLY A 341 4.46 7.82 26.43
N LEU A 342 3.95 8.86 27.09
CA LEU A 342 3.84 10.19 26.51
C LEU A 342 5.22 10.83 26.31
N ARG A 343 5.53 11.20 25.07
CA ARG A 343 6.82 11.76 24.65
C ARG A 343 6.65 13.13 24.01
N PHE A 344 7.35 14.11 24.56
CA PHE A 344 7.47 15.46 24.02
C PHE A 344 8.57 15.50 22.94
N ARG A 345 8.25 16.08 21.78
CA ARG A 345 9.22 16.30 20.71
C ARG A 345 9.97 17.61 20.94
N GLY A 346 10.89 17.60 21.91
CA GLY A 346 11.80 18.70 22.21
C GLY A 346 12.82 18.38 23.31
N GLU A 347 13.63 19.38 23.64
CA GLU A 347 14.70 19.26 24.63
C GLU A 347 14.15 19.13 26.05
N ARG A 348 14.80 18.28 26.85
CA ARG A 348 14.41 18.03 28.23
C ARG A 348 14.51 19.27 29.11
N GLN A 349 15.54 20.09 28.89
CA GLN A 349 15.76 21.31 29.66
C GLN A 349 14.62 22.31 29.44
N ASP A 350 14.16 22.48 28.21
CA ASP A 350 13.04 23.38 27.88
C ASP A 350 11.73 22.90 28.52
N LEU A 351 11.48 21.57 28.52
CA LEU A 351 10.32 21.00 29.20
C LEU A 351 10.41 21.21 30.72
N GLU A 352 11.59 21.02 31.30
CA GLU A 352 11.85 21.27 32.73
C GLU A 352 11.64 22.74 33.11
N GLU A 353 12.11 23.67 32.29
CA GLU A 353 11.94 25.11 32.49
C GLU A 353 10.47 25.52 32.36
N THR A 354 9.78 25.03 31.33
CA THR A 354 8.36 25.34 31.10
C THR A 354 7.50 24.82 32.25
N LEU A 355 7.60 23.52 32.57
CA LEU A 355 6.80 22.91 33.63
C LEU A 355 7.21 23.39 35.02
N GLY A 356 8.50 23.66 35.24
CA GLY A 356 8.99 24.23 36.49
C GLY A 356 8.35 25.58 36.79
N ASN A 357 8.30 26.48 35.80
CA ASN A 357 7.64 27.78 35.93
C ASN A 357 6.14 27.65 36.19
N LEU A 358 5.45 26.74 35.50
CA LEU A 358 4.01 26.52 35.68
C LEU A 358 3.67 25.94 37.07
N MET A 359 4.40 24.91 37.50
CA MET A 359 4.17 24.23 38.78
C MET A 359 4.57 25.08 39.98
N ASP A 360 5.62 25.89 39.85
CA ASP A 360 6.01 26.87 40.87
C ASP A 360 4.93 27.94 41.06
N ASN A 361 4.41 28.49 39.95
CA ASN A 361 3.30 29.44 40.00
C ASN A 361 2.05 28.81 40.64
N ALA A 362 1.64 27.62 40.20
CA ALA A 362 0.51 26.91 40.79
C ALA A 362 0.69 26.70 42.31
N SER A 363 1.86 26.27 42.76
CA SER A 363 2.15 26.02 44.17
C SER A 363 2.18 27.29 45.03
N LYS A 364 2.60 28.43 44.44
CA LYS A 364 2.57 29.74 45.10
C LYS A 364 1.14 30.22 45.36
N TRP A 365 0.25 30.07 44.39
CA TRP A 365 -1.09 30.65 44.41
C TRP A 365 -2.21 29.71 44.90
N CYS A 366 -1.98 28.40 44.95
CA CYS A 366 -2.95 27.42 45.43
C CYS A 366 -3.32 27.66 46.91
N ILE A 367 -4.47 27.13 47.35
CA ILE A 367 -4.79 26.98 48.77
C ILE A 367 -3.98 25.82 49.33
N GLY A 368 -3.96 24.67 48.63
CA GLY A 368 -3.21 23.50 49.05
C GLY A 368 -3.12 22.36 48.03
N ARG A 369 -3.78 22.45 46.87
CA ARG A 369 -3.78 21.38 45.87
C ARG A 369 -3.33 21.87 44.50
N VAL A 370 -2.44 21.09 43.90
CA VAL A 370 -2.00 21.23 42.50
C VAL A 370 -2.15 19.88 41.81
N SER A 371 -2.73 19.86 40.60
CA SER A 371 -2.83 18.66 39.77
C SER A 371 -2.14 18.87 38.44
N VAL A 372 -1.32 17.91 38.01
CA VAL A 372 -0.66 17.89 36.70
C VAL A 372 -1.18 16.72 35.90
N THR A 373 -1.89 16.99 34.80
CA THR A 373 -2.43 15.97 33.91
C THR A 373 -1.85 16.12 32.52
N ALA A 374 -1.46 15.02 31.86
CA ALA A 374 -1.00 15.07 30.48
C ALA A 374 -1.62 13.97 29.61
N ARG A 375 -2.09 14.33 28.41
CA ARG A 375 -2.79 13.46 27.45
C ARG A 375 -2.40 13.79 26.00
N ILE A 376 -2.59 12.85 25.08
CA ILE A 376 -2.43 13.09 23.64
C ILE A 376 -3.72 13.67 23.02
N GLU A 377 -3.60 14.67 22.14
CA GLU A 377 -4.74 15.34 21.47
C GLU A 377 -4.96 14.72 20.06
N GLY A 378 -6.17 14.22 19.78
CA GLY A 378 -6.68 14.00 18.40
C GLY A 378 -6.26 12.75 17.60
N ASN A 379 -7.17 12.33 16.71
CA ASN A 379 -7.17 11.11 15.89
C ASN A 379 -6.17 11.18 14.70
N PRO A 380 -5.36 10.14 14.43
CA PRO A 380 -4.37 10.14 13.35
C PRO A 380 -5.01 10.22 11.95
N ARG A 381 -5.24 11.43 11.42
CA ARG A 381 -5.47 11.63 9.98
C ARG A 381 -4.77 12.88 9.42
N ALA A 382 -3.96 12.59 8.40
CA ALA A 382 -3.58 13.39 7.23
C ALA A 382 -2.69 14.63 7.39
N ASP A 383 -2.28 15.05 8.59
CA ASP A 383 -1.10 15.93 8.72
C ASP A 383 -0.25 15.52 9.92
N ASP A 384 1.04 15.39 9.69
CA ASP A 384 2.02 14.50 10.36
C ASP A 384 2.51 15.01 11.73
N ARG A 385 1.64 15.65 12.53
CA ARG A 385 1.99 16.22 13.84
C ARG A 385 0.97 15.85 14.91
N ARG A 386 1.35 14.91 15.78
CA ARG A 386 0.65 14.65 17.04
C ARG A 386 0.98 15.77 18.03
N PHE A 387 0.01 16.15 18.85
CA PHE A 387 0.21 17.09 19.95
C PHE A 387 -0.15 16.41 21.27
N LEU A 388 0.53 16.83 22.33
CA LEU A 388 0.17 16.50 23.70
C LEU A 388 -0.27 17.77 24.41
N THR A 389 -1.22 17.62 25.31
CA THR A 389 -1.71 18.69 26.17
C THR A 389 -1.34 18.35 27.60
N ILE A 390 -0.70 19.31 28.27
CA ILE A 390 -0.37 19.27 29.69
C ILE A 390 -1.21 20.36 30.38
N TRP A 391 -1.98 19.95 31.38
CA TRP A 391 -2.72 20.84 32.26
C TRP A 391 -2.03 20.87 33.63
N VAL A 392 -1.78 22.08 34.13
CA VAL A 392 -1.40 22.33 35.53
C VAL A 392 -2.54 23.13 36.16
N ASP A 393 -3.26 22.49 37.08
CA ASP A 393 -4.45 23.00 37.75
C ASP A 393 -4.15 23.32 39.22
N ASP A 394 -4.59 24.49 39.72
CA ASP A 394 -4.56 24.83 41.15
C ASP A 394 -5.96 25.10 41.74
N ASP A 395 -6.07 25.03 43.06
CA ASP A 395 -7.25 25.36 43.87
C ASP A 395 -7.23 26.79 44.45
N GLY A 396 -6.44 27.69 43.85
CA GLY A 396 -6.30 29.09 44.28
C GLY A 396 -7.48 29.99 43.88
N PRO A 397 -7.34 31.32 44.01
CA PRO A 397 -8.39 32.28 43.69
C PRO A 397 -8.69 32.43 42.18
N GLY A 398 -7.85 31.84 41.32
CA GLY A 398 -7.94 32.00 39.86
C GLY A 398 -7.68 33.42 39.38
N LEU A 399 -7.99 33.68 38.10
CA LEU A 399 -7.89 34.99 37.47
C LEU A 399 -9.14 35.26 36.64
N SER A 400 -9.61 36.52 36.61
CA SER A 400 -10.64 36.94 35.65
C SER A 400 -10.10 36.87 34.21
N PRO A 401 -10.96 36.74 33.18
CA PRO A 401 -10.51 36.68 31.79
C PRO A 401 -9.61 37.86 31.37
N GLU A 402 -9.91 39.07 31.85
CA GLU A 402 -9.11 40.27 31.62
C GLU A 402 -7.71 40.15 32.25
N LYS A 403 -7.64 39.70 33.51
CA LYS A 403 -6.36 39.49 34.21
C LYS A 403 -5.53 38.35 33.59
N ARG A 404 -6.16 37.35 32.96
CA ARG A 404 -5.44 36.29 32.23
C ARG A 404 -4.68 36.86 31.04
N LEU A 405 -5.30 37.76 30.28
CA LEU A 405 -4.68 38.41 29.13
C LEU A 405 -3.51 39.31 29.54
N GLU A 406 -3.60 39.94 30.72
CA GLU A 406 -2.52 40.75 31.28
C GLU A 406 -1.38 39.91 31.85
N ALA A 407 -1.67 38.81 32.54
CA ALA A 407 -0.67 37.94 33.16
C ALA A 407 0.30 37.27 32.17
N VAL A 408 -0.10 37.14 30.90
CA VAL A 408 0.73 36.55 29.84
C VAL A 408 1.68 37.59 29.22
N LYS A 409 1.49 38.89 29.47
CA LYS A 409 2.37 39.95 28.95
C LYS A 409 3.69 39.99 29.74
N ARG A 410 4.80 40.14 29.02
CA ARG A 410 6.17 40.18 29.59
C ARG A 410 6.30 41.27 30.68
N GLY A 411 6.82 40.89 31.85
CA GLY A 411 7.30 41.81 32.89
C GLY A 411 6.24 42.45 33.78
N GLN A 412 4.96 42.08 33.66
CA GLN A 412 3.88 42.61 34.51
C GLN A 412 3.51 41.63 35.64
N ARG A 413 3.61 42.10 36.89
CA ARG A 413 3.13 41.38 38.08
C ARG A 413 1.74 41.92 38.46
N LEU A 414 0.76 41.03 38.60
CA LEU A 414 -0.58 41.39 39.08
C LEU A 414 -0.64 41.60 40.60
N ASP A 415 0.34 41.06 41.33
CA ASP A 415 0.48 41.22 42.77
C ASP A 415 1.97 41.24 43.16
N GLU A 416 2.39 42.33 43.80
CA GLU A 416 3.78 42.59 44.16
C GLU A 416 4.19 41.96 45.51
N THR A 417 3.23 41.45 46.29
CA THR A 417 3.47 40.94 47.65
C THR A 417 4.11 39.54 47.70
N VAL A 418 3.97 38.75 46.63
CA VAL A 418 4.54 37.39 46.53
C VAL A 418 5.86 37.41 45.73
N PRO A 419 7.02 37.01 46.30
CA PRO A 419 8.33 37.17 45.65
C PRO A 419 8.46 36.40 44.31
N GLY A 420 8.91 37.11 43.26
CA GLY A 420 9.15 36.56 41.91
C GLY A 420 9.51 37.63 40.87
N THR A 421 10.15 37.23 39.76
CA THR A 421 10.66 38.13 38.71
C THR A 421 9.60 38.55 37.68
N GLY A 422 8.43 37.92 37.65
CA GLY A 422 7.38 38.19 36.67
C GLY A 422 7.68 37.70 35.24
N LEU A 423 8.75 36.92 35.05
CA LEU A 423 9.20 36.44 33.73
C LEU A 423 8.73 35.02 33.38
N GLY A 424 8.25 34.24 34.35
CA GLY A 424 7.99 32.80 34.18
C GLY A 424 6.95 32.47 33.10
N LEU A 425 5.82 33.20 33.08
CA LEU A 425 4.75 32.93 32.10
C LEU A 425 5.12 33.38 30.67
N SER A 426 5.94 34.43 30.53
CA SER A 426 6.45 34.82 29.22
C SER A 426 7.41 33.78 28.65
N ILE A 427 8.28 33.19 29.50
CA ILE A 427 9.19 32.12 29.07
C ILE A 427 8.39 30.90 28.59
N VAL A 428 7.36 30.50 29.34
CA VAL A 428 6.45 29.41 28.94
C VAL A 428 5.79 29.69 27.59
N THR A 429 5.31 30.92 27.38
CA THR A 429 4.65 31.32 26.13
C THR A 429 5.63 31.26 24.96
N ASP A 430 6.84 31.79 25.14
CA ASP A 430 7.88 31.80 24.12
C ASP A 430 8.33 30.38 23.75
N LEU A 431 8.52 29.50 24.75
CA LEU A 431 8.86 28.09 24.55
C LEU A 431 7.71 27.29 23.91
N ALA A 432 6.46 27.53 24.29
CA ALA A 432 5.31 26.88 23.63
C ALA A 432 5.26 27.24 22.14
N VAL A 433 5.42 28.53 21.81
CA VAL A 433 5.46 29.02 20.42
C VAL A 433 6.71 28.53 19.68
N LEU A 434 7.85 28.39 20.36
CA LEU A 434 9.08 27.81 19.81
C LEU A 434 8.82 26.43 19.20
N TYR A 435 8.16 25.55 19.95
CA TYR A 435 7.87 24.19 19.54
C TYR A 435 6.65 24.05 18.61
N GLY A 436 6.06 25.17 18.18
CA GLY A 436 4.85 25.18 17.34
C GLY A 436 3.59 24.75 18.10
N GLY A 437 3.63 24.84 19.42
CA GLY A 437 2.54 24.62 20.34
C GLY A 437 1.80 25.90 20.70
N ARG A 438 1.01 25.85 21.78
CA ARG A 438 0.30 27.01 22.34
C ARG A 438 0.26 26.93 23.86
N PHE A 439 0.15 28.08 24.50
CA PHE A 439 -0.07 28.20 25.94
C PHE A 439 -1.27 29.11 26.20
N GLN A 440 -2.13 28.72 27.14
CA GLN A 440 -3.30 29.50 27.53
C GLN A 440 -3.66 29.29 29.00
N LEU A 441 -4.34 30.29 29.58
CA LEU A 441 -4.87 30.25 30.94
C LEU A 441 -6.39 30.06 30.89
N LEU A 442 -6.89 29.07 31.64
CA LEU A 442 -8.30 28.69 31.70
C LEU A 442 -8.77 28.59 33.15
N ASP A 443 -10.06 28.31 33.35
CA ASP A 443 -10.62 27.96 34.64
C ASP A 443 -10.20 26.53 35.04
N SER A 444 -9.70 26.38 36.26
CA SER A 444 -9.33 25.07 36.82
C SER A 444 -10.57 24.33 37.32
N PRO A 445 -10.71 23.02 37.05
CA PRO A 445 -11.72 22.18 37.69
C PRO A 445 -11.58 22.11 39.22
N LEU A 446 -10.42 22.48 39.77
CA LEU A 446 -10.19 22.58 41.22
C LEU A 446 -10.68 23.91 41.81
N GLY A 447 -11.16 24.85 40.98
CA GLY A 447 -11.69 26.15 41.40
C GLY A 447 -10.73 27.34 41.23
N GLY A 448 -9.45 27.08 40.94
CA GLY A 448 -8.42 28.11 40.69
C GLY A 448 -8.08 28.34 39.22
N LEU A 449 -6.77 28.41 38.90
CA LEU A 449 -6.28 28.66 37.54
C LEU A 449 -5.78 27.37 36.87
N ARG A 450 -6.13 27.20 35.59
CA ARG A 450 -5.59 26.15 34.72
C ARG A 450 -4.57 26.74 33.77
N CYS A 451 -3.35 26.23 33.81
CA CYS A 451 -2.34 26.44 32.78
C CYS A 451 -2.44 25.30 31.76
N GLU A 452 -2.91 25.58 30.55
CA GLU A 452 -2.93 24.62 29.45
C GLU A 452 -1.73 24.88 28.52
N LEU A 453 -0.87 23.87 28.41
CA LEU A 453 0.31 23.87 27.55
C LEU A 453 0.15 22.77 26.51
N VAL A 454 0.14 23.15 25.23
CA VAL A 454 0.09 22.22 24.10
C VAL A 454 1.43 22.21 23.40
N LEU A 455 1.99 21.03 23.22
CA LEU A 455 3.31 20.81 22.64
C LEU A 455 3.28 19.66 21.63
N PRO A 456 4.21 19.61 20.66
CA PRO A 456 4.30 18.49 19.73
C PRO A 456 4.66 17.19 20.47
N ALA A 457 3.94 16.12 20.13
CA ALA A 457 4.14 14.78 20.67
C ALA A 457 4.79 13.86 19.63
N LEU A 458 5.46 12.81 20.11
CA LEU A 458 5.97 11.75 19.23
C LEU A 458 4.88 10.77 18.83
#